data_AF-A0A517Y7E7-F1
#
_entry.id   AF-A0A517Y7E7-F1
#
_cell.length_a   1.000
_cell.length_b   1.000
_cell.length_c   1.000
_cell.angle_alpha   90.00
_cell.angle_beta   90.00
_cell.angle_gamma   90.00
#
_symmetry.space_group_name_H-M   'P 1'
#
loop_
_entity.id
_entity.type
_entity.pdbx_description
1 polymer ?
#
loop_
_entity_poly.entity_id
_entity_poly.type
_entity_poly.pdbx_seq_one_letter_code
_entity_poly.pdbx_strand_id
1 'polypeptide(L)'
;MESSAAAPSLQPDHDSLHPAGTTEPTHLHLANAPVPGVSRERDFPVEAPWPQKVAMLLAVTLPFAAVILGIVLLWQRGFMGWLYLAMLLVGWALTGLGITVGFHRLLTHRSFDTYRWVRATWMLIGALSVEGSPLVWCAVHRRHHQYSDQQGDPHSPHLAGDGWLAWWRGLWHSHSGWLFTGIWSHPEMQRYIPDLLADPVLVKLDRLYFVWILLSFIIPTAIGGLVTGTIEGAALGLLWGGFVRVFVTHHVTWSINSICHLMGQREYASGDHSRNNWVCGILSFGEGWHNNHHAFPTSARHGLRWWQFDCSWLVIRAMEFCGLAWNLRLPSAQQMADKRLVP
;
A
#
# COMPACT_ATOMS: atom_id res chain seq x y z
N MET A 1 77.32 -28.19 42.32
CA MET A 1 77.30 -27.33 43.52
C MET A 1 78.04 -26.06 43.15
N GLU A 2 77.34 -25.08 42.61
CA GLU A 2 77.87 -23.72 42.41
C GLU A 2 77.01 -22.78 43.26
N SER A 3 77.67 -21.90 44.00
CA SER A 3 77.08 -20.95 44.96
C SER A 3 77.81 -19.62 44.84
N SER A 4 77.03 -18.55 45.11
CA SER A 4 77.41 -17.18 45.45
C SER A 4 77.45 -16.20 44.26
N ALA A 5 76.41 -15.39 44.03
CA ALA A 5 76.04 -14.11 44.70
C ALA A 5 76.41 -12.94 43.76
N ALA A 6 75.48 -12.20 43.14
CA ALA A 6 74.49 -11.23 43.65
C ALA A 6 74.91 -9.79 43.31
N ALA A 7 74.05 -9.05 42.59
CA ALA A 7 74.03 -7.58 42.52
C ALA A 7 72.59 -7.11 42.19
N PRO A 8 72.19 -5.89 42.59
CA PRO A 8 70.86 -5.64 43.16
C PRO A 8 69.84 -4.97 42.22
N SER A 9 68.59 -5.05 42.70
CA SER A 9 67.36 -4.40 42.25
C SER A 9 67.42 -2.89 42.15
N LEU A 10 66.73 -2.31 41.16
CA LEU A 10 65.94 -1.08 41.26
C LEU A 10 64.82 -1.13 40.20
N GLN A 11 63.57 -1.11 40.69
CA GLN A 11 62.34 -0.89 39.93
C GLN A 11 62.19 0.63 39.61
N PRO A 12 61.38 1.04 38.62
CA PRO A 12 59.97 1.29 38.93
C PRO A 12 58.95 1.00 37.81
N ASP A 13 57.75 0.72 38.31
CA ASP A 13 56.40 1.04 37.82
C ASP A 13 55.91 0.66 36.41
N HIS A 14 54.96 -0.27 36.46
CA HIS A 14 53.63 -0.21 35.84
C HIS A 14 53.42 0.83 34.73
N ASP A 15 53.31 0.35 33.49
CA ASP A 15 52.16 0.72 32.66
C ASP A 15 51.79 -0.37 31.65
N SER A 16 50.49 -0.63 31.62
CA SER A 16 49.77 -1.67 30.90
C SER A 16 49.84 -1.52 29.37
N LEU A 17 50.39 -2.53 28.68
CA LEU A 17 50.24 -2.71 27.24
C LEU A 17 49.12 -3.72 26.95
N HIS A 18 47.95 -3.22 26.56
CA HIS A 18 46.90 -4.00 25.91
C HIS A 18 47.29 -4.31 24.45
N PRO A 19 47.16 -5.56 23.96
CA PRO A 19 47.19 -5.82 22.53
C PRO A 19 45.85 -5.46 21.89
N ALA A 20 45.95 -4.93 20.67
CA ALA A 20 44.89 -4.39 19.83
C ALA A 20 43.66 -5.30 19.73
N GLY A 21 42.51 -4.76 20.11
CA GLY A 21 41.20 -5.36 19.91
C GLY A 21 40.81 -5.34 18.42
N THR A 22 40.41 -6.50 17.94
CA THR A 22 39.70 -6.72 16.68
C THR A 22 38.42 -5.89 16.65
N THR A 23 38.31 -4.95 15.70
CA THR A 23 37.09 -4.20 15.44
C THR A 23 36.09 -5.11 14.71
N GLU A 24 35.12 -5.66 15.44
CA GLU A 24 33.90 -6.19 14.84
C GLU A 24 33.11 -5.03 14.19
N PRO A 25 32.48 -5.24 13.02
CA PRO A 25 31.60 -4.24 12.45
C PRO A 25 30.38 -4.10 13.36
N THR A 26 30.24 -2.92 13.98
CA THR A 26 29.06 -2.58 14.78
C THR A 26 27.84 -2.60 13.87
N HIS A 27 27.07 -3.69 13.95
CA HIS A 27 25.72 -3.75 13.42
C HIS A 27 24.95 -2.58 14.04
N LEU A 28 24.57 -1.61 13.22
CA LEU A 28 23.62 -0.56 13.56
C LEU A 28 22.28 -1.23 13.88
N HIS A 29 22.10 -1.62 15.14
CA HIS A 29 20.81 -1.86 15.74
C HIS A 29 20.05 -0.53 15.73
N LEU A 30 19.38 -0.22 14.63
CA LEU A 30 18.24 0.70 14.62
C LEU A 30 17.05 -0.04 15.25
N ALA A 31 17.20 -0.39 16.52
CA ALA A 31 16.12 -0.86 17.37
C ALA A 31 15.66 0.32 18.23
N ASN A 32 14.51 0.88 17.87
CA ASN A 32 13.58 1.52 18.81
C ASN A 32 14.15 2.49 19.85
N ALA A 33 14.89 3.51 19.43
CA ALA A 33 15.07 4.69 20.27
C ALA A 33 13.84 5.61 20.11
N PRO A 34 13.02 5.83 21.15
CA PRO A 34 11.89 6.76 21.05
C PRO A 34 12.40 8.19 20.88
N VAL A 35 11.86 8.90 19.89
CA VAL A 35 12.11 10.33 19.69
C VAL A 35 11.56 11.11 20.89
N PRO A 36 12.39 11.89 21.62
CA PRO A 36 11.90 12.68 22.74
C PRO A 36 10.88 13.73 22.25
N GLY A 37 9.65 13.70 22.80
CA GLY A 37 8.62 14.71 22.52
C GLY A 37 7.41 14.23 21.68
N VAL A 38 7.38 12.97 21.24
CA VAL A 38 6.18 12.37 20.65
C VAL A 38 5.49 11.56 21.75
N SER A 39 4.29 11.99 22.15
CA SER A 39 3.46 11.28 23.12
C SER A 39 3.35 9.79 22.74
N ARG A 40 3.72 8.91 23.68
CA ARG A 40 3.29 7.51 23.66
C ARG A 40 1.76 7.50 23.49
N GLU A 41 1.28 6.64 22.59
CA GLU A 41 -0.13 6.23 22.50
C GLU A 41 -1.14 7.39 22.41
N ARG A 42 -1.37 7.89 21.18
CA ARG A 42 -2.74 8.31 20.88
C ARG A 42 -3.53 7.04 20.63
N ASP A 43 -4.38 6.68 21.58
CA ASP A 43 -5.34 5.57 21.45
C ASP A 43 -6.09 5.71 20.14
N PHE A 44 -5.72 4.85 19.19
CA PHE A 44 -6.53 4.62 18.01
C PHE A 44 -7.58 3.56 18.35
N PRO A 45 -8.81 3.73 17.86
CA PRO A 45 -9.19 4.65 16.78
C PRO A 45 -9.65 6.03 17.28
N VAL A 46 -9.05 7.10 16.73
CA VAL A 46 -9.59 8.46 16.82
C VAL A 46 -10.97 8.47 16.17
N GLU A 47 -11.97 9.09 16.78
CA GLU A 47 -13.32 9.12 16.21
C GLU A 47 -13.39 10.04 14.98
N ALA A 48 -14.05 9.59 13.91
CA ALA A 48 -14.26 10.41 12.73
C ALA A 48 -15.32 11.50 12.98
N PRO A 49 -15.13 12.73 12.47
CA PRO A 49 -16.19 13.73 12.40
C PRO A 49 -17.41 13.21 11.62
N TRP A 50 -18.61 13.64 12.00
CA TRP A 50 -19.85 13.19 11.37
C TRP A 50 -19.90 13.40 9.84
N PRO A 51 -19.44 14.53 9.27
CA PRO A 51 -19.39 14.72 7.82
C PRO A 51 -18.52 13.67 7.11
N GLN A 52 -17.41 13.26 7.72
CA GLN A 52 -16.54 12.22 7.18
C GLN A 52 -17.26 10.87 7.19
N LYS A 53 -17.94 10.52 8.30
CA LYS A 53 -18.70 9.27 8.38
C LYS A 53 -19.77 9.19 7.29
N VAL A 54 -20.47 10.29 7.01
CA VAL A 54 -21.45 10.36 5.92
C VAL A 54 -20.79 10.23 4.56
N ALA A 55 -19.68 10.92 4.31
CA ALA A 55 -18.95 10.81 3.05
C ALA A 55 -18.48 9.36 2.79
N MET A 56 -17.95 8.69 3.81
CA MET A 56 -17.52 7.29 3.71
C MET A 56 -18.70 6.34 3.53
N LEU A 57 -19.82 6.59 4.21
CA LEU A 57 -21.04 5.82 4.01
C LEU A 57 -21.52 5.88 2.56
N LEU A 58 -21.57 7.09 1.97
CA LEU A 58 -21.94 7.28 0.57
C LEU A 58 -20.93 6.63 -0.38
N ALA A 59 -19.63 6.77 -0.12
CA ALA A 59 -18.57 6.17 -0.93
C ALA A 59 -18.61 4.63 -0.94
N VAL A 60 -19.10 4.00 0.13
CA VAL A 60 -19.27 2.53 0.20
C VAL A 60 -20.62 2.11 -0.40
N THR A 61 -21.70 2.79 -0.05
CA THR A 61 -23.08 2.34 -0.36
C THR A 61 -23.57 2.71 -1.76
N LEU A 62 -23.18 3.86 -2.32
CA LEU A 62 -23.63 4.26 -3.66
C LEU A 62 -23.08 3.33 -4.75
N PRO A 63 -21.77 2.97 -4.77
CA PRO A 63 -21.26 1.99 -5.73
C PRO A 63 -21.93 0.62 -5.59
N PHE A 64 -22.23 0.19 -4.36
CA PHE A 64 -22.94 -1.07 -4.12
C PHE A 64 -24.36 -1.06 -4.68
N ALA A 65 -25.12 0.02 -4.44
CA ALA A 65 -26.45 0.19 -5.02
C ALA A 65 -26.42 0.22 -6.56
N ALA A 66 -25.38 0.83 -7.14
CA ALA A 66 -25.17 0.85 -8.58
C ALA A 66 -24.88 -0.55 -9.15
N VAL A 67 -24.16 -1.42 -8.43
CA VAL A 67 -24.00 -2.83 -8.82
C VAL A 67 -25.34 -3.56 -8.84
N ILE A 68 -26.17 -3.38 -7.81
CA ILE A 68 -27.52 -3.97 -7.77
C ILE A 68 -28.33 -3.50 -8.98
N LEU A 69 -28.32 -2.20 -9.28
CA LEU A 69 -28.98 -1.64 -10.46
C LEU A 69 -28.43 -2.25 -11.76
N GLY A 70 -27.10 -2.38 -11.88
CA GLY A 70 -26.45 -3.00 -13.03
C GLY A 70 -26.89 -4.45 -13.24
N ILE A 71 -27.00 -5.24 -12.17
CA ILE A 71 -27.51 -6.62 -12.21
C ILE A 71 -28.96 -6.65 -12.69
N VAL A 72 -29.82 -5.80 -12.13
CA VAL A 72 -31.23 -5.72 -12.53
C VAL A 72 -31.36 -5.35 -14.01
N LEU A 73 -30.60 -4.36 -14.48
CA LEU A 73 -30.62 -3.94 -15.87
C LEU A 73 -30.07 -5.03 -16.81
N LEU A 74 -29.02 -5.76 -16.42
CA LEU A 74 -28.50 -6.89 -17.19
C LEU A 74 -29.54 -8.02 -17.31
N TRP A 75 -30.27 -8.30 -16.22
CA TRP A 75 -31.33 -9.30 -16.22
C TRP A 75 -32.49 -8.90 -17.15
N GLN A 76 -32.89 -7.62 -17.11
CA GLN A 76 -34.04 -7.12 -17.86
C GLN A 76 -33.75 -6.87 -19.35
N ARG A 77 -32.55 -6.35 -19.66
CA ARG A 77 -32.20 -5.85 -20.99
C ARG A 77 -31.10 -6.65 -21.68
N GLY A 78 -30.47 -7.58 -20.98
CA GLY A 78 -29.34 -8.35 -21.49
C GLY A 78 -28.06 -7.53 -21.59
N PHE A 79 -27.15 -7.98 -22.45
CA PHE A 79 -25.85 -7.36 -22.66
C PHE A 79 -25.99 -5.94 -23.25
N MET A 80 -25.46 -4.94 -22.53
CA MET A 80 -25.64 -3.52 -22.86
C MET A 80 -24.64 -2.97 -23.89
N GLY A 81 -23.69 -3.80 -24.32
CA GLY A 81 -22.72 -3.44 -25.35
C GLY A 81 -21.27 -3.40 -24.86
N TRP A 82 -20.36 -3.65 -25.80
CA TRP A 82 -18.92 -3.75 -25.55
C TRP A 82 -18.30 -2.44 -25.04
N LEU A 83 -18.90 -1.29 -25.38
CA LEU A 83 -18.44 0.02 -24.91
C LEU A 83 -18.40 0.09 -23.38
N TYR A 84 -19.51 -0.23 -22.70
CA TYR A 84 -19.60 -0.11 -21.25
C TYR A 84 -18.77 -1.16 -20.52
N LEU A 85 -18.69 -2.37 -21.09
CA LEU A 85 -17.79 -3.40 -20.57
C LEU A 85 -16.32 -2.95 -20.69
N ALA A 86 -15.92 -2.38 -21.83
CA ALA A 86 -14.58 -1.84 -22.00
C ALA A 86 -14.30 -0.69 -21.03
N MET A 87 -15.25 0.23 -20.83
CA MET A 87 -15.11 1.31 -19.86
C MET A 87 -14.93 0.80 -18.43
N LEU A 88 -15.67 -0.23 -18.03
CA LEU A 88 -15.49 -0.90 -16.74
C LEU A 88 -14.08 -1.51 -16.64
N LEU A 89 -13.71 -2.40 -17.56
CA LEU A 89 -12.48 -3.19 -17.47
C LEU A 89 -11.22 -2.34 -17.64
N VAL A 90 -11.19 -1.45 -18.62
CA VAL A 90 -10.06 -0.53 -18.86
C VAL A 90 -9.98 0.49 -17.73
N GLY A 91 -11.11 1.06 -17.30
CA GLY A 91 -11.15 1.97 -16.17
C GLY A 91 -10.62 1.33 -14.89
N TRP A 92 -11.06 0.10 -14.60
CA TRP A 92 -10.61 -0.68 -13.44
C TRP A 92 -9.11 -0.97 -13.51
N ALA A 93 -8.60 -1.42 -14.66
CA ALA A 93 -7.18 -1.67 -14.86
C ALA A 93 -6.34 -0.39 -14.71
N LEU A 94 -6.76 0.71 -15.32
CA LEU A 94 -6.03 1.98 -15.24
C LEU A 94 -5.96 2.48 -13.80
N THR A 95 -7.08 2.56 -13.09
CA THR A 95 -7.08 3.10 -11.72
C THR A 95 -6.44 2.15 -10.72
N GLY A 96 -6.60 0.83 -10.90
CA GLY A 96 -5.87 -0.16 -10.12
C GLY A 96 -4.35 -0.06 -10.32
N LEU A 97 -3.88 0.06 -11.57
CA LEU A 97 -2.47 0.32 -11.86
C LEU A 97 -2.00 1.68 -11.31
N GLY A 98 -2.87 2.69 -11.32
CA GLY A 98 -2.64 3.98 -10.66
C GLY A 98 -2.33 3.87 -9.17
N ILE A 99 -3.09 3.04 -8.45
CA ILE A 99 -2.84 2.77 -7.02
C ILE A 99 -1.55 1.97 -6.86
N THR A 100 -1.43 0.85 -7.56
CA THR A 100 -0.34 -0.13 -7.35
C THR A 100 1.02 0.38 -7.82
N VAL A 101 1.12 0.91 -9.03
CA VAL A 101 2.37 1.49 -9.56
C VAL A 101 2.61 2.88 -8.94
N GLY A 102 1.58 3.72 -8.89
CA GLY A 102 1.69 5.12 -8.46
C GLY A 102 1.76 5.29 -6.95
N PHE A 103 0.66 5.03 -6.24
CA PHE A 103 0.60 5.29 -4.79
C PHE A 103 1.51 4.36 -4.02
N HIS A 104 1.45 3.07 -4.34
CA HIS A 104 2.08 2.05 -3.54
C HIS A 104 3.58 1.91 -3.84
N ARG A 105 3.95 1.43 -5.04
CA ARG A 105 5.36 1.16 -5.36
C ARG A 105 6.19 2.43 -5.56
N LEU A 106 5.65 3.44 -6.25
CA LEU A 106 6.40 4.67 -6.54
C LEU A 106 6.43 5.65 -5.36
N LEU A 107 5.27 6.14 -4.91
CA LEU A 107 5.23 7.20 -3.88
C LEU A 107 5.50 6.66 -2.48
N THR A 108 4.88 5.54 -2.10
CA THR A 108 5.00 5.03 -0.74
C THR A 108 6.36 4.36 -0.51
N HIS A 109 6.75 3.42 -1.37
CA HIS A 109 7.92 2.56 -1.16
C HIS A 109 9.18 2.96 -1.94
N ARG A 110 9.06 3.88 -2.91
CA ARG A 110 10.17 4.33 -3.75
C ARG A 110 10.90 3.17 -4.41
N SER A 111 10.14 2.21 -4.92
CA SER A 111 10.68 0.98 -5.50
C SER A 111 11.43 1.22 -6.81
N PHE A 112 11.26 2.37 -7.44
CA PHE A 112 11.99 2.82 -8.63
C PHE A 112 11.99 4.35 -8.72
N ASP A 113 12.92 4.89 -9.50
CA ASP A 113 12.99 6.31 -9.84
C ASP A 113 12.37 6.58 -11.22
N THR A 114 11.82 7.79 -11.39
CA THR A 114 11.18 8.21 -12.65
C THR A 114 11.15 9.74 -12.74
N TYR A 115 10.82 10.27 -13.93
CA TYR A 115 10.63 11.71 -14.14
C TYR A 115 9.45 12.25 -13.31
N ARG A 116 9.54 13.53 -12.94
CA ARG A 116 8.50 14.22 -12.14
C ARG A 116 7.12 14.17 -12.81
N TRP A 117 7.06 14.32 -14.14
CA TRP A 117 5.80 14.28 -14.87
C TRP A 117 5.20 12.87 -14.90
N VAL A 118 6.01 11.82 -15.05
CA VAL A 118 5.54 10.41 -14.99
C VAL A 118 4.98 10.10 -13.60
N ARG A 119 5.69 10.54 -12.55
CA ARG A 119 5.24 10.41 -11.16
C ARG A 119 3.89 11.10 -10.94
N ALA A 120 3.75 12.33 -11.41
CA ALA A 120 2.49 13.07 -11.35
C ALA A 120 1.38 12.34 -12.13
N THR A 121 1.65 11.84 -13.34
CA THR A 121 0.68 11.09 -14.14
C THR A 121 0.14 9.87 -13.40
N TRP A 122 1.02 9.03 -12.84
CA TRP A 122 0.58 7.86 -12.07
C TRP A 122 -0.21 8.22 -10.81
N MET A 123 0.19 9.28 -10.11
CA MET A 123 -0.57 9.82 -8.99
C MET A 123 -1.98 10.26 -9.42
N LEU A 124 -2.12 10.93 -10.56
CA LEU A 124 -3.42 11.38 -11.05
C LEU A 124 -4.32 10.23 -11.51
N ILE A 125 -3.75 9.23 -12.20
CA ILE A 125 -4.48 8.02 -12.57
C ILE A 125 -4.96 7.29 -11.31
N GLY A 126 -4.12 7.16 -10.28
CA GLY A 126 -4.50 6.59 -8.99
C GLY A 126 -5.60 7.40 -8.31
N ALA A 127 -5.59 8.73 -8.40
CA ALA A 127 -6.62 9.58 -7.77
C ALA A 127 -8.04 9.35 -8.33
N LEU A 128 -8.16 8.81 -9.55
CA LEU A 128 -9.43 8.40 -10.14
C LEU A 128 -10.00 7.12 -9.50
N SER A 129 -9.28 6.44 -8.61
CA SER A 129 -9.79 5.28 -7.87
C SER A 129 -10.84 5.64 -6.82
N VAL A 130 -10.80 6.88 -6.31
CA VAL A 130 -11.67 7.37 -5.22
C VAL A 130 -11.33 6.76 -3.84
N GLU A 131 -10.09 6.32 -3.62
CA GLU A 131 -9.64 5.69 -2.36
C GLU A 131 -9.00 6.63 -1.31
N GLY A 132 -9.27 7.94 -1.43
CA GLY A 132 -8.67 8.97 -0.59
C GLY A 132 -7.59 9.75 -1.33
N SER A 133 -7.19 10.91 -0.80
CA SER A 133 -6.19 11.72 -1.49
C SER A 133 -4.86 10.96 -1.54
N PRO A 134 -4.12 11.03 -2.66
CA PRO A 134 -2.89 10.25 -2.84
C PRO A 134 -1.91 10.35 -1.67
N LEU A 135 -1.71 11.55 -1.12
CA LEU A 135 -0.78 11.75 -0.02
C LEU A 135 -1.31 11.14 1.28
N VAL A 136 -2.61 11.30 1.57
CA VAL A 136 -3.22 10.68 2.76
C VAL A 136 -3.14 9.17 2.66
N TRP A 137 -3.44 8.61 1.49
CA TRP A 137 -3.30 7.17 1.23
C TRP A 137 -1.87 6.70 1.55
N CYS A 138 -0.84 7.41 1.05
CA CYS A 138 0.56 7.06 1.32
C CYS A 138 0.91 7.15 2.83
N ALA A 139 0.39 8.14 3.55
CA ALA A 139 0.62 8.29 4.99
C ALA A 139 -0.01 7.15 5.79
N VAL A 140 -1.26 6.80 5.47
CA VAL A 140 -1.98 5.66 6.07
C VAL A 140 -1.24 4.35 5.78
N HIS A 141 -0.78 4.14 4.54
CA HIS A 141 -0.07 2.93 4.15
C HIS A 141 1.29 2.78 4.82
N ARG A 142 2.08 3.87 4.92
CA ARG A 142 3.36 3.84 5.65
C ARG A 142 3.17 3.55 7.14
N ARG A 143 2.09 4.09 7.72
CA ARG A 143 1.70 3.79 9.09
C ARG A 143 1.31 2.33 9.26
N HIS A 144 0.54 1.77 8.34
CA HIS A 144 0.21 0.34 8.33
C HIS A 144 1.49 -0.51 8.33
N HIS A 145 2.46 -0.24 7.46
CA HIS A 145 3.74 -0.99 7.49
C HIS A 145 4.50 -0.87 8.81
N GLN A 146 4.44 0.29 9.49
CA GLN A 146 5.11 0.47 10.78
C GLN A 146 4.45 -0.33 11.90
N TYR A 147 3.12 -0.46 11.87
CA TYR A 147 2.33 -1.05 12.96
C TYR A 147 1.58 -2.31 12.53
N SER A 148 1.96 -2.94 11.41
CA SER A 148 1.16 -3.97 10.75
C SER A 148 0.73 -5.06 11.73
N ASP A 149 -0.58 -5.30 11.77
CA ASP A 149 -1.25 -6.27 12.64
C ASP A 149 -1.07 -6.03 14.15
N GLN A 150 -0.59 -4.85 14.56
CA GLN A 150 -0.40 -4.41 15.94
C GLN A 150 -1.23 -3.16 16.26
N GLN A 151 -1.27 -2.78 17.54
CA GLN A 151 -1.95 -1.58 17.97
C GLN A 151 -1.38 -0.35 17.23
N GLY A 152 -2.26 0.42 16.61
CA GLY A 152 -1.89 1.57 15.79
C GLY A 152 -1.96 1.34 14.28
N ASP A 153 -2.09 0.09 13.82
CA ASP A 153 -2.46 -0.24 12.44
C ASP A 153 -3.87 0.30 12.13
N PRO A 154 -4.05 1.12 11.07
CA PRO A 154 -5.37 1.63 10.68
C PRO A 154 -6.41 0.55 10.40
N HIS A 155 -5.99 -0.62 9.90
CA HIS A 155 -6.91 -1.62 9.34
C HIS A 155 -6.49 -3.06 9.65
N SER A 156 -5.89 -3.31 10.81
CA SER A 156 -5.54 -4.67 11.23
C SER A 156 -6.79 -5.53 11.46
N PRO A 157 -6.89 -6.73 10.87
CA PRO A 157 -7.95 -7.67 11.20
C PRO A 157 -7.73 -8.41 12.53
N HIS A 158 -6.55 -8.30 13.15
CA HIS A 158 -6.16 -9.10 14.32
C HIS A 158 -6.43 -8.40 15.67
N LEU A 159 -6.88 -7.15 15.67
CA LEU A 159 -7.19 -6.39 16.90
C LEU A 159 -8.61 -6.61 17.42
N ALA A 160 -9.39 -7.50 16.80
CA ALA A 160 -10.76 -7.79 17.19
C ALA A 160 -10.89 -8.83 18.33
N GLY A 161 -9.78 -9.32 18.89
CA GLY A 161 -9.77 -10.37 19.92
C GLY A 161 -9.83 -11.79 19.34
N ASP A 162 -10.13 -12.77 20.18
CA ASP A 162 -10.08 -14.20 19.82
C ASP A 162 -11.47 -14.81 19.51
N GLY A 163 -11.48 -15.84 18.67
CA GLY A 163 -12.65 -16.66 18.36
C GLY A 163 -13.38 -16.28 17.06
N TRP A 164 -14.40 -17.06 16.72
CA TRP A 164 -15.06 -16.98 15.41
C TRP A 164 -15.75 -15.63 15.15
N LEU A 165 -16.39 -15.05 16.15
CA LEU A 165 -17.03 -13.72 16.06
C LEU A 165 -15.99 -12.62 15.87
N ALA A 166 -14.90 -12.69 16.63
CA ALA A 166 -13.80 -11.74 16.53
C ALA A 166 -13.16 -11.77 15.15
N TRP A 167 -12.98 -12.96 14.57
CA TRP A 167 -12.48 -13.14 13.20
C TRP A 167 -13.34 -12.39 12.17
N TRP A 168 -14.67 -12.55 12.22
CA TRP A 168 -15.57 -11.82 11.31
C TRP A 168 -15.58 -10.32 11.55
N ARG A 169 -15.49 -9.88 12.81
CA ARG A 169 -15.38 -8.46 13.15
C ARG A 169 -14.08 -7.86 12.62
N GLY A 170 -12.97 -8.58 12.72
CA GLY A 170 -11.67 -8.20 12.16
C GLY A 170 -11.68 -8.14 10.64
N LEU A 171 -12.28 -9.14 9.98
CA LEU A 171 -12.49 -9.13 8.53
C LEU A 171 -13.30 -7.90 8.09
N TRP A 172 -14.44 -7.64 8.75
CA TRP A 172 -15.28 -6.48 8.43
C TRP A 172 -14.52 -5.16 8.65
N HIS A 173 -13.81 -5.04 9.78
CA HIS A 173 -13.04 -3.86 10.11
C HIS A 173 -11.96 -3.58 9.07
N SER A 174 -11.09 -4.55 8.79
CA SER A 174 -9.98 -4.43 7.82
C SER A 174 -10.47 -4.21 6.38
N HIS A 175 -11.63 -4.76 6.01
CA HIS A 175 -12.17 -4.58 4.67
C HIS A 175 -12.77 -3.18 4.47
N SER A 176 -13.66 -2.72 5.34
CA SER A 176 -14.30 -1.41 5.15
C SER A 176 -14.66 -0.68 6.44
N GLY A 177 -14.75 -1.37 7.58
CA GLY A 177 -15.11 -0.73 8.85
C GLY A 177 -14.11 0.34 9.30
N TRP A 178 -12.83 0.17 8.98
CA TRP A 178 -11.78 1.14 9.30
C TRP A 178 -11.94 2.50 8.62
N LEU A 179 -12.65 2.56 7.47
CA LEU A 179 -12.90 3.79 6.73
C LEU A 179 -13.68 4.82 7.55
N PHE A 180 -14.47 4.35 8.53
CA PHE A 180 -15.29 5.18 9.42
C PHE A 180 -14.52 5.72 10.64
N THR A 181 -13.21 5.44 10.74
CA THR A 181 -12.34 5.98 11.78
C THR A 181 -11.77 7.35 11.39
N GLY A 182 -11.29 8.12 12.37
CA GLY A 182 -10.71 9.45 12.18
C GLY A 182 -9.33 9.48 11.50
N ILE A 183 -8.84 8.35 10.99
CA ILE A 183 -7.53 8.25 10.34
C ILE A 183 -7.39 9.21 9.15
N TRP A 184 -8.49 9.49 8.44
CA TRP A 184 -8.53 10.43 7.32
C TRP A 184 -8.48 11.90 7.74
N SER A 185 -9.02 12.22 8.93
CA SER A 185 -9.01 13.58 9.49
C SER A 185 -7.73 13.89 10.24
N HIS A 186 -7.05 12.87 10.76
CA HIS A 186 -5.79 12.99 11.50
C HIS A 186 -4.69 12.06 10.96
N PRO A 187 -4.29 12.16 9.68
CA PRO A 187 -3.36 11.22 9.05
C PRO A 187 -1.89 11.40 9.45
N GLU A 188 -1.56 12.36 10.34
CA GLU A 188 -0.19 12.67 10.78
C GLU A 188 0.82 12.82 9.61
N MET A 189 0.41 13.49 8.52
CA MET A 189 1.17 13.57 7.26
C MET A 189 2.66 13.91 7.43
N GLN A 190 2.97 14.91 8.26
CA GLN A 190 4.35 15.35 8.48
C GLN A 190 5.25 14.28 9.09
N ARG A 191 4.66 13.33 9.84
CA ARG A 191 5.39 12.21 10.43
C ARG A 191 5.69 11.13 9.40
N TYR A 192 4.70 10.75 8.59
CA TYR A 192 4.81 9.58 7.72
C TYR A 192 5.31 9.89 6.32
N ILE A 193 5.06 11.09 5.79
CA ILE A 193 5.40 11.47 4.40
C ILE A 193 6.09 12.85 4.27
N PRO A 194 7.04 13.24 5.14
CA PRO A 194 7.70 14.54 5.05
C PRO A 194 8.38 14.77 3.69
N ASP A 195 8.84 13.69 3.07
CA ASP A 195 9.43 13.68 1.73
C ASP A 195 8.46 13.98 0.60
N LEU A 196 7.22 13.49 0.66
CA LEU A 196 6.23 13.77 -0.38
C LEU A 196 5.69 15.20 -0.23
N LEU A 197 5.61 15.70 1.01
CA LEU A 197 5.22 17.08 1.30
C LEU A 197 6.27 18.10 0.83
N ALA A 198 7.52 17.68 0.66
CA ALA A 198 8.58 18.51 0.10
C ALA A 198 8.43 18.76 -1.42
N ASP A 199 7.63 17.97 -2.15
CA ASP A 199 7.37 18.21 -3.58
C ASP A 199 6.10 19.07 -3.76
N PRO A 200 6.24 20.37 -4.10
CA PRO A 200 5.09 21.26 -4.22
C PRO A 200 4.14 20.86 -5.35
N VAL A 201 4.61 20.11 -6.36
CA VAL A 201 3.75 19.62 -7.44
C VAL A 201 2.79 18.56 -6.90
N LEU A 202 3.29 17.58 -6.14
CA LEU A 202 2.45 16.54 -5.54
C LEU A 202 1.44 17.17 -4.57
N VAL A 203 1.88 18.08 -3.71
CA VAL A 203 0.98 18.78 -2.78
C VAL A 203 -0.11 19.55 -3.52
N LYS A 204 0.22 20.25 -4.61
CA LYS A 204 -0.78 20.99 -5.40
C LYS A 204 -1.80 20.04 -6.06
N LEU A 205 -1.34 18.93 -6.62
CA LEU A 205 -2.23 17.95 -7.26
C LEU A 205 -3.13 17.23 -6.24
N ASP A 206 -2.61 16.94 -5.04
CA ASP A 206 -3.36 16.34 -3.94
C ASP A 206 -4.47 17.28 -3.41
N ARG A 207 -4.20 18.59 -3.33
CA ARG A 207 -5.22 19.60 -2.96
C ARG A 207 -6.39 19.65 -3.94
N LEU A 208 -6.19 19.22 -5.19
CA LEU A 208 -7.24 19.14 -6.21
C LEU A 208 -7.96 17.78 -6.19
N TYR A 209 -7.80 16.97 -5.15
CA TYR A 209 -8.38 15.62 -5.08
C TYR A 209 -9.88 15.55 -5.37
N PHE A 210 -10.66 16.53 -4.89
CA PHE A 210 -12.08 16.59 -5.19
C PHE A 210 -12.38 16.71 -6.71
N VAL A 211 -11.53 17.42 -7.46
CA VAL A 211 -11.64 17.50 -8.92
C VAL A 211 -11.40 16.12 -9.55
N TRP A 212 -10.42 15.37 -9.08
CA TRP A 212 -10.14 14.01 -9.58
C TRP A 212 -11.30 13.05 -9.30
N ILE A 213 -11.95 13.18 -8.14
CA ILE A 213 -13.20 12.44 -7.84
C ILE A 213 -14.28 12.77 -8.87
N LEU A 214 -14.53 14.06 -9.14
CA LEU A 214 -15.55 14.45 -10.13
C LEU A 214 -15.21 13.92 -11.53
N LEU A 215 -13.95 14.04 -11.96
CA LEU A 215 -13.49 13.55 -13.25
C LEU A 215 -13.64 12.03 -13.38
N SER A 216 -13.47 11.29 -12.28
CA SER A 216 -13.69 9.85 -12.24
C SER A 216 -15.10 9.42 -12.67
N PHE A 217 -16.10 10.29 -12.52
CA PHE A 217 -17.49 10.04 -12.94
C PHE A 217 -17.85 10.78 -14.22
N ILE A 218 -17.35 12.00 -14.40
CA ILE A 218 -17.62 12.82 -15.60
C ILE A 218 -17.04 12.17 -16.85
N ILE A 219 -15.80 11.68 -16.81
CA ILE A 219 -15.13 11.08 -17.98
C ILE A 219 -15.94 9.91 -18.56
N PRO A 220 -16.31 8.86 -17.79
CA PRO A 220 -17.08 7.77 -18.36
C PRO A 220 -18.49 8.20 -18.77
N THR A 221 -19.14 9.12 -18.04
CA THR A 221 -20.44 9.69 -18.46
C THR A 221 -20.35 10.38 -19.82
N ALA A 222 -19.33 11.22 -20.02
CA ALA A 222 -19.12 11.94 -21.25
C ALA A 222 -18.79 10.99 -22.42
N ILE A 223 -17.91 10.00 -22.20
CA ILE A 223 -17.60 8.98 -23.22
C ILE A 223 -18.87 8.24 -23.64
N GLY A 224 -19.65 7.76 -22.66
CA GLY A 224 -20.90 7.05 -22.95
C GLY A 224 -21.87 7.89 -23.77
N GLY A 225 -22.12 9.14 -23.35
CA GLY A 225 -23.06 10.02 -24.03
C GLY A 225 -22.60 10.51 -25.41
N LEU A 226 -21.31 10.83 -25.55
CA LEU A 226 -20.76 11.33 -26.82
C LEU A 226 -20.64 10.24 -27.88
N VAL A 227 -20.27 9.01 -27.48
CA VAL A 227 -20.14 7.89 -28.43
C VAL A 227 -21.50 7.40 -28.91
N THR A 228 -22.51 7.35 -28.05
CA THR A 228 -23.85 6.91 -28.45
C THR A 228 -24.73 8.04 -28.97
N GLY A 229 -24.42 9.29 -28.66
CA GLY A 229 -25.29 10.44 -28.91
C GLY A 229 -26.54 10.46 -28.04
N THR A 230 -26.60 9.71 -26.93
CA THR A 230 -27.81 9.55 -26.12
C THR A 230 -27.59 9.80 -24.63
N ILE A 231 -28.63 10.29 -23.95
CA ILE A 231 -28.66 10.43 -22.47
C ILE A 231 -28.55 9.05 -21.81
N GLU A 232 -29.18 8.03 -22.39
CA GLU A 232 -29.06 6.66 -21.91
C GLU A 232 -27.61 6.18 -21.94
N GLY A 233 -26.86 6.47 -23.01
CA GLY A 233 -25.45 6.09 -23.07
C GLY A 233 -24.59 6.83 -22.06
N ALA A 234 -24.88 8.10 -21.78
CA ALA A 234 -24.26 8.81 -20.68
C ALA A 234 -24.56 8.15 -19.31
N ALA A 235 -25.81 7.78 -19.05
CA ALA A 235 -26.20 7.11 -17.81
C ALA A 235 -25.56 5.73 -17.66
N LEU A 236 -25.48 4.94 -18.73
CA LEU A 236 -24.78 3.64 -18.73
C LEU A 236 -23.27 3.80 -18.58
N GLY A 237 -22.69 4.86 -19.15
CA GLY A 237 -21.29 5.22 -18.93
C GLY A 237 -21.01 5.55 -17.46
N LEU A 238 -21.84 6.38 -16.84
CA LEU A 238 -21.75 6.70 -15.41
C LEU A 238 -21.90 5.45 -14.53
N LEU A 239 -22.84 4.57 -14.88
CA LEU A 239 -23.11 3.34 -14.16
C LEU A 239 -21.89 2.40 -14.19
N TRP A 240 -21.46 2.00 -15.39
CA TRP A 240 -20.44 0.95 -15.55
C TRP A 240 -19.01 1.45 -15.39
N GLY A 241 -18.66 2.57 -16.04
CA GLY A 241 -17.32 3.16 -15.97
C GLY A 241 -17.10 4.03 -14.72
N GLY A 242 -18.17 4.52 -14.11
CA GLY A 242 -18.14 5.26 -12.85
C GLY A 242 -18.36 4.33 -11.65
N PHE A 243 -19.61 4.18 -11.22
CA PHE A 243 -19.94 3.56 -9.94
C PHE A 243 -19.56 2.07 -9.82
N VAL A 244 -19.89 1.24 -10.81
CA VAL A 244 -19.55 -0.20 -10.76
C VAL A 244 -18.03 -0.39 -10.79
N ARG A 245 -17.30 0.38 -11.60
CA ARG A 245 -15.83 0.37 -11.59
C ARG A 245 -15.26 0.76 -10.23
N VAL A 246 -15.77 1.83 -9.60
CA VAL A 246 -15.36 2.23 -8.24
C VAL A 246 -15.59 1.08 -7.26
N PHE A 247 -16.77 0.45 -7.31
CA PHE A 247 -17.09 -0.70 -6.46
C PHE A 247 -16.06 -1.82 -6.61
N VAL A 248 -15.79 -2.25 -7.85
CA VAL A 248 -14.83 -3.33 -8.12
C VAL A 248 -13.43 -2.95 -7.66
N THR A 249 -12.99 -1.72 -7.94
CA THR A 249 -11.66 -1.23 -7.53
C THR A 249 -11.52 -1.27 -6.01
N HIS A 250 -12.46 -0.65 -5.31
CA HIS A 250 -12.47 -0.58 -3.84
C HIS A 250 -12.44 -1.97 -3.21
N HIS A 251 -13.35 -2.86 -3.57
CA HIS A 251 -13.42 -4.18 -2.94
C HIS A 251 -12.18 -5.04 -3.23
N VAL A 252 -11.57 -4.91 -4.41
CA VAL A 252 -10.29 -5.57 -4.72
C VAL A 252 -9.17 -5.02 -3.83
N THR A 253 -9.05 -3.69 -3.70
CA THR A 253 -8.00 -3.08 -2.85
C THR A 253 -8.20 -3.41 -1.38
N TRP A 254 -9.43 -3.29 -0.89
CA TRP A 254 -9.79 -3.60 0.51
C TRP A 254 -9.57 -5.06 0.87
N SER A 255 -9.69 -5.98 -0.10
CA SER A 255 -9.32 -7.37 0.07
C SER A 255 -7.83 -7.58 0.32
N ILE A 256 -6.95 -6.64 -0.03
CA ILE A 256 -5.53 -6.73 0.33
C ILE A 256 -5.37 -6.56 1.85
N ASN A 257 -6.00 -5.54 2.42
CA ASN A 257 -5.99 -5.30 3.87
C ASN A 257 -6.64 -6.46 4.64
N SER A 258 -7.74 -7.01 4.10
CA SER A 258 -8.54 -8.01 4.81
C SER A 258 -8.12 -9.45 4.50
N ILE A 259 -8.27 -9.91 3.26
CA ILE A 259 -8.01 -11.29 2.86
C ILE A 259 -6.52 -11.58 2.94
N CYS A 260 -5.64 -10.68 2.49
CA CYS A 260 -4.21 -10.96 2.49
C CYS A 260 -3.55 -10.87 3.88
N HIS A 261 -4.24 -10.42 4.93
CA HIS A 261 -3.76 -10.55 6.32
C HIS A 261 -4.39 -11.73 7.07
N LEU A 262 -5.42 -12.37 6.50
CA LEU A 262 -6.14 -13.48 7.13
C LEU A 262 -5.91 -14.83 6.43
N MET A 263 -5.82 -14.84 5.10
CA MET A 263 -5.88 -16.04 4.27
C MET A 263 -4.78 -16.08 3.21
N GLY A 264 -4.03 -17.18 3.16
CA GLY A 264 -2.98 -17.40 2.16
C GLY A 264 -1.70 -18.00 2.74
N GLN A 265 -0.64 -17.97 1.94
CA GLN A 265 0.66 -18.57 2.27
C GLN A 265 1.64 -17.54 2.83
N ARG A 266 2.52 -17.96 3.75
CA ARG A 266 3.63 -17.15 4.27
C ARG A 266 4.92 -17.81 3.83
N GLU A 267 5.61 -17.19 2.89
CA GLU A 267 6.86 -17.69 2.33
C GLU A 267 8.08 -17.01 2.94
N TYR A 268 7.90 -15.80 3.47
CA TYR A 268 8.97 -14.98 4.03
C TYR A 268 8.59 -14.43 5.41
N ALA A 269 9.59 -14.31 6.27
CA ALA A 269 9.48 -13.66 7.55
C ALA A 269 9.32 -12.14 7.37
N SER A 270 8.12 -11.63 7.64
CA SER A 270 7.75 -10.20 7.55
C SER A 270 7.60 -9.51 8.91
N GLY A 271 7.42 -10.27 10.01
CA GLY A 271 7.13 -9.73 11.33
C GLY A 271 5.65 -9.41 11.59
N ASP A 272 4.78 -9.71 10.62
CA ASP A 272 3.33 -9.51 10.67
C ASP A 272 2.59 -10.76 10.15
N HIS A 273 1.26 -10.66 10.02
CA HIS A 273 0.39 -11.74 9.55
C HIS A 273 0.03 -11.64 8.07
N SER A 274 0.75 -10.83 7.26
CA SER A 274 0.56 -10.76 5.81
C SER A 274 0.77 -12.13 5.13
N ARG A 275 0.03 -12.37 4.04
CA ARG A 275 -0.07 -13.65 3.32
C ARG A 275 -0.17 -13.44 1.82
N ASN A 276 0.48 -14.30 1.05
CA ASN A 276 0.31 -14.41 -0.38
C ASN A 276 -1.04 -15.09 -0.71
N ASN A 277 -1.90 -14.41 -1.44
CA ASN A 277 -3.17 -14.90 -1.94
C ASN A 277 -3.23 -14.72 -3.47
N TRP A 278 -3.34 -15.82 -4.21
CA TRP A 278 -3.25 -15.79 -5.67
C TRP A 278 -4.45 -15.14 -6.36
N VAL A 279 -5.66 -15.25 -5.79
CA VAL A 279 -6.86 -14.58 -6.33
C VAL A 279 -6.70 -13.08 -6.21
N CYS A 280 -6.31 -12.61 -5.02
CA CYS A 280 -5.94 -11.21 -4.83
C CYS A 280 -4.78 -10.82 -5.73
N GLY A 281 -3.76 -11.66 -5.89
CA GLY A 281 -2.58 -11.39 -6.73
C GLY A 281 -2.95 -11.08 -8.18
N ILE A 282 -3.92 -11.81 -8.75
CA ILE A 282 -4.40 -11.56 -10.11
C ILE A 282 -5.30 -10.32 -10.16
N LEU A 283 -6.32 -10.24 -9.30
CA LEU A 283 -7.31 -9.15 -9.36
C LEU A 283 -6.73 -7.79 -8.99
N SER A 284 -5.76 -7.74 -8.07
CA SER A 284 -5.10 -6.51 -7.62
C SER A 284 -3.80 -6.23 -8.38
N PHE A 285 -3.60 -6.80 -9.57
CA PHE A 285 -2.45 -6.49 -10.42
C PHE A 285 -1.07 -6.81 -9.79
N GLY A 286 -1.01 -7.70 -8.80
CA GLY A 286 0.20 -8.16 -8.13
C GLY A 286 0.25 -7.91 -6.62
N GLU A 287 -0.68 -7.13 -6.05
CA GLU A 287 -0.64 -6.75 -4.63
C GLU A 287 -0.99 -7.90 -3.68
N GLY A 288 -1.71 -8.92 -4.15
CA GLY A 288 -2.00 -10.11 -3.36
C GLY A 288 -0.79 -10.99 -3.05
N TRP A 289 0.39 -10.74 -3.62
CA TRP A 289 1.66 -11.31 -3.14
C TRP A 289 2.14 -10.57 -1.89
N HIS A 290 1.24 -10.45 -0.92
CA HIS A 290 1.31 -9.47 0.16
C HIS A 290 2.37 -9.83 1.20
N ASN A 291 2.58 -11.12 1.47
CA ASN A 291 3.68 -11.55 2.35
C ASN A 291 5.05 -11.27 1.73
N ASN A 292 5.20 -11.47 0.41
CA ASN A 292 6.44 -11.10 -0.28
C ASN A 292 6.69 -9.59 -0.15
N HIS A 293 5.64 -8.80 -0.38
CA HIS A 293 5.69 -7.35 -0.26
C HIS A 293 6.09 -6.90 1.14
N HIS A 294 5.43 -7.38 2.19
CA HIS A 294 5.76 -7.03 3.57
C HIS A 294 7.16 -7.50 4.00
N ALA A 295 7.66 -8.61 3.44
CA ALA A 295 9.05 -9.02 3.66
C ALA A 295 10.06 -8.12 2.93
N PHE A 296 9.71 -7.55 1.77
CA PHE A 296 10.58 -6.73 0.93
C PHE A 296 9.85 -5.46 0.41
N PRO A 297 9.50 -4.51 1.29
CA PRO A 297 8.55 -3.43 0.95
C PRO A 297 9.04 -2.49 -0.15
N THR A 298 10.36 -2.32 -0.28
CA THR A 298 10.96 -1.48 -1.33
C THR A 298 11.11 -2.19 -2.68
N SER A 299 10.71 -3.45 -2.80
CA SER A 299 10.78 -4.19 -4.07
C SER A 299 9.82 -3.58 -5.10
N ALA A 300 10.26 -3.45 -6.34
CA ALA A 300 9.41 -3.07 -7.46
C ALA A 300 8.57 -4.24 -7.98
N ARG A 301 8.88 -5.47 -7.55
CA ARG A 301 8.22 -6.73 -7.92
C ARG A 301 7.74 -7.44 -6.66
N HIS A 302 6.44 -7.67 -6.55
CA HIS A 302 5.86 -8.41 -5.41
C HIS A 302 5.75 -9.91 -5.73
N GLY A 303 5.50 -10.28 -6.99
CA GLY A 303 5.46 -11.68 -7.41
C GLY A 303 6.87 -12.28 -7.57
N LEU A 304 7.46 -12.82 -6.49
CA LEU A 304 8.86 -13.27 -6.45
C LEU A 304 9.09 -14.68 -7.02
N ARG A 305 8.02 -15.46 -7.27
CA ARG A 305 8.11 -16.73 -8.03
C ARG A 305 7.78 -16.52 -9.50
N TRP A 306 8.19 -17.48 -10.33
CA TRP A 306 7.94 -17.45 -11.78
C TRP A 306 6.45 -17.49 -12.14
N TRP A 307 5.62 -18.15 -11.33
CA TRP A 307 4.18 -18.28 -11.53
C TRP A 307 3.37 -17.16 -10.85
N GLN A 308 4.01 -16.35 -10.01
CA GLN A 308 3.36 -15.24 -9.32
C GLN A 308 3.23 -14.05 -10.27
N PHE A 309 2.14 -14.05 -11.05
CA PHE A 309 1.87 -13.01 -12.02
C PHE A 309 1.69 -11.65 -11.33
N ASP A 310 2.41 -10.64 -11.82
CA ASP A 310 2.46 -9.29 -11.26
C ASP A 310 2.37 -8.29 -12.42
N CYS A 311 1.15 -7.82 -12.70
CA CYS A 311 0.89 -6.91 -13.82
C CYS A 311 1.60 -5.57 -13.63
N SER A 312 1.60 -5.04 -12.40
CA SER A 312 2.28 -3.79 -12.04
C SER A 312 3.79 -3.87 -12.31
N TRP A 313 4.41 -5.02 -12.02
CA TRP A 313 5.81 -5.26 -12.38
C TRP A 313 6.03 -5.19 -13.90
N LEU A 314 5.15 -5.80 -14.69
CA LEU A 314 5.27 -5.74 -16.16
C LEU A 314 5.16 -4.30 -16.68
N VAL A 315 4.27 -3.50 -16.11
CA VAL A 315 4.14 -2.07 -16.44
C VAL A 315 5.41 -1.30 -16.07
N ILE A 316 5.95 -1.52 -14.87
CA ILE A 316 7.20 -0.87 -14.44
C ILE A 316 8.37 -1.30 -15.35
N ARG A 317 8.42 -2.55 -15.80
CA ARG A 317 9.42 -3.04 -16.75
C ARG A 317 9.27 -2.43 -18.14
N ALA A 318 8.04 -2.25 -18.62
CA ALA A 318 7.79 -1.53 -19.86
C ALA A 318 8.25 -0.06 -19.75
N MET A 319 8.01 0.59 -18.62
CA MET A 319 8.52 1.94 -18.35
C MET A 319 10.05 1.99 -18.34
N GLU A 320 10.72 1.03 -17.69
CA GLU A 320 12.19 0.94 -17.70
C GLU A 320 12.73 0.76 -19.12
N PHE A 321 12.14 -0.14 -19.90
CA PHE A 321 12.52 -0.37 -21.29
C PHE A 321 12.39 0.90 -22.15
N CYS A 322 11.33 1.69 -21.92
CA CYS A 322 11.13 2.97 -22.60
C CYS A 322 11.98 4.13 -22.03
N GLY A 323 12.86 3.87 -21.05
CA GLY A 323 13.67 4.90 -20.39
C GLY A 323 12.88 5.86 -19.49
N LEU A 324 11.65 5.48 -19.10
CA LEU A 324 10.77 6.26 -18.22
C LEU A 324 10.96 5.90 -16.73
N ALA A 325 11.58 4.78 -16.41
CA ALA A 325 11.91 4.37 -15.04
C ALA A 325 13.34 3.84 -14.97
N TRP A 326 13.98 3.99 -13.81
CA TRP A 326 15.33 3.50 -13.55
C TRP A 326 15.52 3.19 -12.06
N ASN A 327 16.68 2.65 -11.68
CA ASN A 327 16.99 2.25 -10.30
C ASN A 327 15.92 1.32 -9.68
N LEU A 328 15.42 0.36 -10.45
CA LEU A 328 14.43 -0.61 -9.98
C LEU A 328 15.03 -1.45 -8.86
N ARG A 329 14.36 -1.45 -7.70
CA ARG A 329 14.81 -2.18 -6.51
C ARG A 329 14.20 -3.57 -6.49
N LEU A 330 15.04 -4.58 -6.24
CA LEU A 330 14.63 -5.97 -6.09
C LEU A 330 15.39 -6.60 -4.92
N PRO A 331 14.79 -7.54 -4.18
CA PRO A 331 15.52 -8.27 -3.16
C PRO A 331 16.57 -9.17 -3.79
N SER A 332 17.77 -9.20 -3.21
CA SER A 332 18.83 -10.11 -3.64
C SER A 332 18.47 -11.56 -3.32
N ALA A 333 19.13 -12.51 -3.98
CA ALA A 333 18.97 -13.93 -3.68
C ALA A 333 19.28 -14.25 -2.20
N GLN A 334 20.29 -13.60 -1.64
CA GLN A 334 20.66 -13.74 -0.23
C GLN A 334 19.56 -13.19 0.69
N GLN A 335 19.06 -11.97 0.43
CA GLN A 335 17.96 -11.39 1.23
C GLN A 335 16.70 -12.26 1.20
N MET A 336 16.39 -12.85 0.04
CA MET A 336 15.30 -13.81 -0.09
C MET A 336 15.55 -15.11 0.68
N ALA A 337 16.79 -15.63 0.67
CA ALA A 337 17.16 -16.82 1.42
C ALA A 337 17.07 -16.60 2.93
N ASP A 338 17.60 -15.47 3.42
CA ASP A 338 17.66 -15.13 4.84
C ASP A 338 16.27 -15.00 5.48
N LYS A 339 15.30 -14.47 4.72
CA LYS A 339 13.92 -14.33 5.19
C LYS A 339 13.03 -15.52 4.87
N ARG A 340 13.49 -16.52 4.12
CA ARG A 340 12.63 -17.61 3.68
C ARG A 340 12.14 -18.42 4.87
N LEU A 341 10.83 -18.50 5.02
CA LEU A 341 10.22 -19.47 5.91
C LEU A 341 10.33 -20.82 5.20
N VAL A 342 11.05 -21.76 5.82
CA VAL A 342 11.18 -23.12 5.30
C VAL A 342 9.76 -23.72 5.17
N PRO A 343 9.41 -24.34 4.03
CA PRO A 343 8.10 -24.97 3.86
C PRO A 343 7.74 -25.96 4.96
#